data_AF-A0A8H7ZU87-F1
#
_entry.id   AF-A0A8H7ZU87-F1
#
_cell.length_a   1.000
_cell.length_b   1.000
_cell.length_c   1.000
_cell.angle_alpha   90.00
_cell.angle_beta   90.00
_cell.angle_gamma   90.00
#
_symmetry.space_group_name_H-M   'P 1'
#
loop_
_entity.id
_entity.type
_entity.pdbx_description
1 polymer ?
#
loop_
_entity_poly.entity_id
_entity_poly.type
_entity_poly.pdbx_seq_one_letter_code
_entity_poly.pdbx_strand_id
1 'polypeptide(L)'
;MDEPDTALIGAHGYCTQEMVNLLVTGKARSNVFDGTVSLGDEGGRGLPRKILKGLDERSPFGYLSLFEHYGSLQVGSRMRFPVYPIFVVCSESHYTVLFSPTKACLQVTTDEGGDGGGPQREFDLFFYDGLANQESPTRLTVRPGRRREDGSGGGGGDDDDLVPPLEHCIRTRWKEAEVDWNGAEPLL
;
A
#
# COMPACT_ATOMS: atom_id res chain seq x y z
N MET A 1 3.49 -13.80 -11.43
CA MET A 1 4.27 -14.51 -12.47
C MET A 1 3.52 -14.27 -13.76
N ASP A 2 4.16 -13.67 -14.77
CA ASP A 2 3.50 -13.37 -16.05
C ASP A 2 3.39 -14.66 -16.87
N GLU A 3 2.52 -15.58 -16.46
CA GLU A 3 2.16 -16.75 -17.27
C GLU A 3 1.21 -16.32 -18.39
N PRO A 4 1.39 -16.80 -19.63
CA PRO A 4 0.56 -16.40 -20.76
C PRO A 4 -0.91 -16.78 -20.60
N ASP A 5 -1.21 -17.75 -19.72
CA ASP A 5 -2.57 -18.24 -19.46
C ASP A 5 -3.21 -17.59 -18.22
N THR A 6 -2.57 -16.59 -17.61
CA THR A 6 -3.14 -15.85 -16.47
C THR A 6 -4.36 -15.05 -16.92
N ALA A 7 -5.55 -15.44 -16.45
CA ALA A 7 -6.78 -14.68 -16.65
C ALA A 7 -6.83 -13.45 -15.73
N LEU A 8 -7.47 -12.37 -16.19
CA LEU A 8 -7.71 -11.15 -15.39
C LEU A 8 -8.68 -11.38 -14.23
N ILE A 9 -9.55 -12.40 -14.36
CA ILE A 9 -10.44 -12.85 -13.31
C ILE A 9 -9.90 -14.20 -12.85
N GLY A 10 -9.50 -14.25 -11.59
CA GLY A 10 -8.99 -15.46 -10.95
C GLY A 10 -10.09 -16.47 -10.65
N ALA A 11 -9.71 -17.56 -9.98
CA ALA A 11 -10.67 -18.55 -9.49
C ALA A 11 -11.76 -17.89 -8.65
N HIS A 12 -12.98 -18.43 -8.67
CA HIS A 12 -14.13 -17.94 -7.88
C HIS A 12 -14.52 -16.47 -8.13
N GLY A 13 -14.06 -15.85 -9.23
CA GLY A 13 -14.40 -14.47 -9.56
C GLY A 13 -13.53 -13.42 -8.87
N TYR A 14 -12.45 -13.82 -8.19
CA TYR A 14 -11.53 -12.87 -7.55
C TYR A 14 -10.82 -11.99 -8.58
N CYS A 15 -10.69 -10.71 -8.27
CA CYS A 15 -9.93 -9.76 -9.09
C CYS A 15 -8.43 -10.04 -8.96
N THR A 16 -7.72 -10.30 -10.06
CA THR A 16 -6.27 -10.47 -10.01
C THR A 16 -5.54 -9.13 -9.93
N GLN A 17 -4.27 -9.16 -9.53
CA GLN A 17 -3.44 -7.96 -9.52
C GLN A 17 -3.33 -7.31 -10.91
N GLU A 18 -3.28 -8.11 -11.97
CA GLU A 18 -3.26 -7.63 -13.36
C GLU A 18 -4.52 -6.84 -13.69
N MET A 19 -5.69 -7.29 -13.22
CA MET A 19 -6.95 -6.59 -13.43
C MET A 19 -6.99 -5.28 -12.64
N VAL A 20 -6.55 -5.28 -11.37
CA VAL A 20 -6.42 -4.04 -10.58
C VAL A 20 -5.48 -3.06 -11.28
N ASN A 21 -4.31 -3.52 -11.71
CA ASN A 21 -3.33 -2.70 -12.41
C ASN A 21 -3.85 -2.20 -13.76
N LEU A 22 -4.63 -3.00 -14.49
CA LEU A 22 -5.31 -2.58 -15.71
C LEU A 22 -6.28 -1.42 -15.43
N LEU A 23 -7.09 -1.52 -14.37
CA LEU A 23 -8.05 -0.48 -14.01
C LEU A 23 -7.39 0.83 -13.57
N VAL A 24 -6.30 0.76 -12.81
CA VAL A 24 -5.64 1.95 -12.22
C VAL A 24 -4.53 2.53 -13.10
N THR A 25 -3.92 1.75 -13.98
CA THR A 25 -2.79 2.19 -14.82
C THR A 25 -3.03 2.07 -16.32
N GLY A 26 -4.13 1.43 -16.73
CA GLY A 26 -4.39 1.12 -18.14
C GLY A 26 -3.55 -0.04 -18.70
N LYS A 27 -2.74 -0.71 -17.86
CA LYS A 27 -1.89 -1.85 -18.26
C LYS A 27 -2.02 -3.01 -17.28
N ALA A 28 -2.27 -4.20 -17.82
CA ALA A 28 -2.31 -5.46 -17.06
C ALA A 28 -0.90 -5.94 -16.69
N ARG A 29 -0.29 -5.32 -15.67
CA ARG A 29 1.00 -5.74 -15.09
C ARG A 29 0.76 -6.63 -13.89
N SER A 30 1.53 -7.71 -13.74
CA SER A 30 1.37 -8.64 -12.62
C SER A 30 1.94 -8.12 -11.29
N ASN A 31 2.79 -7.09 -11.33
CA ASN A 31 3.52 -6.64 -10.14
C ASN A 31 3.37 -5.12 -9.95
N VAL A 32 3.57 -4.70 -8.70
CA VAL A 32 3.46 -3.30 -8.26
C VAL A 32 4.82 -2.61 -8.01
N PHE A 33 5.93 -3.30 -8.29
CA PHE A 33 7.28 -2.72 -8.28
C PHE A 33 7.58 -1.93 -9.56
N ASP A 34 8.73 -1.24 -9.59
CA ASP A 34 9.15 -0.44 -10.72
C ASP A 34 9.91 -1.25 -11.79
N GLY A 35 9.54 -1.06 -13.05
CA GLY A 35 10.29 -1.57 -14.19
C GLY A 35 10.16 -3.07 -14.36
N THR A 36 11.23 -3.72 -14.79
CA THR A 36 11.26 -5.15 -15.07
C THR A 36 12.38 -5.81 -14.30
N VAL A 37 12.08 -6.88 -13.59
CA VAL A 37 13.05 -7.69 -12.84
C VAL A 37 13.29 -8.99 -13.62
N SER A 38 14.55 -9.26 -13.96
CA SER A 38 14.94 -10.56 -14.52
C SER A 38 15.42 -11.46 -13.39
N LEU A 39 14.74 -12.58 -13.18
CA LEU A 39 15.14 -13.64 -12.26
C LEU A 39 15.74 -14.80 -13.06
N GLY A 40 16.88 -15.33 -12.62
CA GLY A 40 17.61 -16.39 -13.31
C GLY A 40 19.04 -15.98 -13.60
N ASP A 41 19.93 -16.97 -13.61
CA ASP A 41 21.39 -16.76 -13.58
C ASP A 41 21.94 -16.40 -14.97
N GLU A 42 22.77 -15.36 -15.06
CA GLU A 42 23.64 -15.12 -16.23
C GLU A 42 24.83 -16.11 -16.24
N GLY A 43 25.08 -16.84 -15.14
CA GLY A 43 26.26 -17.69 -14.92
C GLY A 43 26.03 -19.21 -14.76
N GLY A 44 24.82 -19.71 -14.94
CA GLY A 44 24.56 -21.14 -15.13
C GLY A 44 24.12 -21.94 -13.89
N ARG A 45 22.81 -22.26 -13.88
CA ARG A 45 22.21 -23.50 -13.30
C ARG A 45 20.98 -23.99 -14.08
N GLY A 46 20.85 -23.62 -15.35
CA GLY A 46 19.81 -24.16 -16.25
C GLY A 46 18.35 -23.76 -15.94
N LEU A 47 18.11 -22.84 -14.99
CA LEU A 47 16.77 -22.29 -14.78
C LEU A 47 16.42 -21.30 -15.89
N PRO A 48 15.22 -21.36 -16.48
CA PRO A 48 14.82 -20.42 -17.51
C PRO A 48 14.78 -19.00 -16.93
N ARG A 49 15.31 -18.03 -17.69
CA ARG A 49 15.21 -16.61 -17.38
C ARG A 49 13.73 -16.24 -17.26
N LYS A 50 13.32 -15.82 -16.07
CA LYS A 50 11.97 -15.31 -15.80
C LYS A 50 12.00 -13.80 -15.77
N ILE A 51 11.09 -13.18 -16.52
CA ILE A 51 10.97 -11.73 -16.60
C ILE A 51 9.69 -11.36 -15.84
N LEU A 52 9.83 -10.62 -14.74
CA LEU A 52 8.73 -10.10 -13.97
C LEU A 52 8.51 -8.64 -14.34
N LYS A 53 7.30 -8.28 -14.78
CA LYS A 53 6.99 -6.92 -15.21
C LYS A 53 6.22 -6.18 -14.12
N GLY A 54 6.80 -5.07 -13.68
CA GLY A 54 6.16 -4.06 -12.86
C GLY A 54 5.64 -2.89 -13.70
N LEU A 55 5.45 -1.74 -13.07
CA LEU A 55 4.97 -0.54 -13.74
C LEU A 55 6.08 0.13 -14.51
N ASP A 56 5.81 0.66 -15.70
CA ASP A 56 6.79 1.38 -16.54
C ASP A 56 6.84 2.89 -16.24
N GLU A 57 5.76 3.43 -15.69
CA GLU A 57 5.51 4.86 -15.54
C GLU A 57 4.75 5.15 -14.24
N ARG A 58 4.79 6.41 -13.80
CA ARG A 58 4.15 6.85 -12.56
C ARG A 58 2.64 6.68 -12.68
N SER A 59 2.06 5.95 -11.74
CA SER A 59 0.63 5.71 -11.66
C SER A 59 -0.13 6.98 -11.24
N PRO A 60 -1.32 7.26 -11.84
CA PRO A 60 -2.21 8.29 -11.34
C PRO A 60 -2.66 8.04 -9.89
N PHE A 61 -2.81 6.76 -9.52
CA PHE A 61 -3.31 6.30 -8.22
C PHE A 61 -2.25 5.54 -7.43
N GLY A 62 -2.32 5.65 -6.12
CA GLY A 62 -1.40 5.01 -5.21
C GLY A 62 -1.79 3.57 -4.92
N TYR A 63 -0.83 2.82 -4.39
CA TYR A 63 -1.06 1.45 -3.93
C TYR A 63 -0.44 1.26 -2.54
N LEU A 64 -1.22 0.73 -1.61
CA LEU A 64 -0.77 0.34 -0.27
C LEU A 64 -1.13 -1.13 -0.08
N SER A 65 -0.24 -1.89 0.56
CA SER A 65 -0.48 -3.33 0.70
C SER A 65 -0.03 -3.87 2.04
N LEU A 66 -0.87 -4.68 2.65
CA LEU A 66 -0.52 -5.44 3.84
C LEU A 66 0.62 -6.43 3.56
N PHE A 67 0.66 -6.98 2.35
CA PHE A 67 1.76 -7.86 1.93
C PHE A 67 3.11 -7.13 1.83
N GLU A 68 3.11 -5.81 1.67
CA GLU A 68 4.34 -5.01 1.77
C GLU A 68 4.80 -4.88 3.22
N HIS A 69 3.85 -4.72 4.16
CA HIS A 69 4.15 -4.73 5.59
C HIS A 69 4.79 -6.08 6.02
N TYR A 70 4.26 -7.21 5.54
CA TYR A 70 4.85 -8.53 5.79
C TYR A 70 6.14 -8.82 5.00
N GLY A 71 6.61 -7.90 4.15
CA GLY A 71 7.80 -8.09 3.31
C GLY A 71 7.64 -9.13 2.19
N SER A 72 6.40 -9.52 1.88
CA SER A 72 6.10 -10.48 0.80
C SER A 72 6.11 -9.85 -0.59
N LEU A 73 5.86 -8.53 -0.67
CA LEU A 73 6.01 -7.75 -1.89
C LEU A 73 6.64 -6.39 -1.60
N GLN A 74 7.05 -5.69 -2.66
CA GLN A 74 7.55 -4.32 -2.58
C GLN A 74 6.75 -3.42 -3.53
N VAL A 75 6.16 -2.34 -3.00
CA VAL A 75 5.50 -1.34 -3.83
C VAL A 75 6.54 -0.36 -4.35
N GLY A 76 6.65 -0.27 -5.67
CA GLY A 76 7.61 0.60 -6.35
C GLY A 76 7.25 2.08 -6.21
N SER A 77 8.22 2.95 -6.44
CA SER A 77 8.04 4.41 -6.36
C SER A 77 6.93 4.92 -7.30
N ARG A 78 6.71 4.23 -8.43
CA ARG A 78 5.70 4.58 -9.43
C ARG A 78 4.27 4.46 -8.93
N MET A 79 4.01 3.56 -7.97
CA MET A 79 2.72 3.47 -7.28
C MET A 79 2.76 4.04 -5.87
N ARG A 80 3.92 4.02 -5.20
CA ARG A 80 4.05 4.60 -3.87
C ARG A 80 3.73 6.08 -3.90
N PHE A 81 4.24 6.83 -4.89
CA PHE A 81 4.08 8.29 -5.01
C PHE A 81 3.14 8.67 -6.18
N PRO A 82 1.82 8.57 -6.02
CA PRO A 82 0.88 8.81 -7.11
C PRO A 82 0.71 10.29 -7.48
N VAL A 83 0.02 10.54 -8.60
CA VAL A 83 -0.33 11.91 -9.05
C VAL A 83 -1.47 12.52 -8.23
N TYR A 84 -2.45 11.69 -7.88
CA TYR A 84 -3.62 12.05 -7.08
C TYR A 84 -3.55 11.38 -5.71
N PRO A 85 -4.07 12.03 -4.65
CA PRO A 85 -4.09 11.49 -3.29
C PRO A 85 -5.21 10.45 -3.14
N ILE A 86 -5.22 9.43 -4.00
CA ILE A 86 -6.17 8.33 -4.02
C ILE A 86 -5.32 7.06 -4.06
N PHE A 87 -5.56 6.14 -3.14
CA PHE A 87 -4.79 4.94 -2.92
C PHE A 87 -5.72 3.75 -2.91
N VAL A 88 -5.43 2.76 -3.77
CA VAL A 88 -6.01 1.42 -3.63
C VAL A 88 -5.26 0.72 -2.51
N VAL A 89 -6.00 0.16 -1.56
CA VAL A 89 -5.45 -0.60 -0.44
C VAL A 89 -5.74 -2.07 -0.67
N CYS A 90 -4.70 -2.88 -0.65
CA CYS A 90 -4.77 -4.33 -0.68
C CYS A 90 -4.51 -4.87 0.72
N SER A 91 -5.60 -5.10 1.46
CA SER A 91 -5.58 -5.71 2.79
C SER A 91 -6.16 -7.11 2.67
N GLU A 92 -5.28 -8.11 2.65
CA GLU A 92 -5.63 -9.52 2.48
C GLU A 92 -6.41 -9.83 1.19
N SER A 93 -7.71 -10.13 1.30
CA SER A 93 -8.58 -10.58 0.21
C SER A 93 -9.51 -9.49 -0.34
N HIS A 94 -9.49 -8.28 0.25
CA HIS A 94 -10.40 -7.20 -0.10
C HIS A 94 -9.64 -5.93 -0.49
N TYR A 95 -10.05 -5.34 -1.62
CA TYR A 95 -9.54 -4.06 -2.07
C TYR A 95 -10.44 -2.93 -1.58
N THR A 96 -9.84 -1.95 -0.95
CA THR A 96 -10.53 -0.74 -0.47
C THR A 96 -9.84 0.52 -0.99
N VAL A 97 -10.43 1.68 -0.73
CA VAL A 97 -9.89 2.97 -1.18
C VAL A 97 -9.63 3.89 0.00
N LEU A 98 -8.44 4.47 0.03
CA LEU A 98 -8.11 5.64 0.84
C LEU A 98 -7.95 6.85 -0.08
N PHE A 99 -8.48 8.00 0.29
CA PHE A 99 -8.24 9.23 -0.46
C PHE A 99 -8.15 10.45 0.45
N SER A 100 -7.53 11.53 -0.03
CA SER A 100 -7.53 12.83 0.64
C SER A 100 -8.10 13.90 -0.28
N PRO A 101 -8.91 14.86 0.23
CA PRO A 101 -9.35 16.01 -0.56
C PRO A 101 -8.19 16.96 -0.90
N THR A 102 -7.03 16.81 -0.25
CA THR A 102 -5.86 17.67 -0.47
C THR A 102 -4.63 16.85 -0.89
N LYS A 103 -3.72 17.48 -1.62
CA LYS A 103 -2.43 16.85 -1.99
C LYS A 103 -1.38 16.90 -0.86
N ALA A 104 -1.73 17.37 0.35
CA ALA A 104 -0.78 17.52 1.45
C ALA A 104 -0.12 16.18 1.82
N CYS A 105 -0.87 15.09 1.83
CA CYS A 105 -0.37 13.75 2.13
C CYS A 105 0.66 13.22 1.11
N LEU A 106 0.72 13.80 -0.09
CA LEU A 106 1.69 13.44 -1.12
C LEU A 106 3.07 14.05 -0.85
N GLN A 107 3.14 15.15 -0.11
CA GLN A 107 4.35 15.90 0.17
C GLN A 107 5.07 15.41 1.43
N VAL A 108 4.39 14.63 2.27
CA VAL A 108 4.99 14.05 3.48
C VAL A 108 5.82 12.82 3.08
N THR A 109 7.13 12.92 3.31
CA THR A 109 8.09 11.83 3.12
C THR A 109 8.75 11.52 4.46
N THR A 110 8.69 10.26 4.90
CA THR A 110 9.31 9.78 6.16
C THR A 110 10.63 9.03 5.92
N ASP A 111 11.18 9.11 4.70
CA ASP A 111 12.21 8.17 4.23
C ASP A 111 13.67 8.63 4.40
N GLU A 112 13.95 9.83 4.90
CA GLU A 112 15.34 10.31 5.00
C GLU A 112 15.63 10.94 6.36
N GLY A 113 16.71 10.47 7.01
CA GLY A 113 17.24 10.94 8.30
C GLY A 113 17.81 12.36 8.28
N GLY A 114 17.10 13.28 7.64
CA GLY A 114 17.29 14.71 7.81
C GLY A 114 16.58 15.17 9.09
N ASP A 115 17.29 15.97 9.88
CA ASP A 115 16.75 16.74 11.01
C ASP A 115 15.34 17.27 10.65
N GLY A 116 14.34 16.85 11.43
CA GLY A 116 12.90 16.97 11.17
C GLY A 116 12.36 18.40 11.20
N GLY A 117 12.92 19.30 10.39
CA GLY A 117 12.61 20.73 10.36
C GLY A 117 11.46 21.12 9.43
N GLY A 118 10.85 20.17 8.71
CA GLY A 118 9.59 20.41 8.00
C GLY A 118 8.41 20.25 8.97
N PRO A 119 7.37 21.12 8.94
CA PRO A 119 6.23 20.94 9.80
C PRO A 119 5.64 19.55 9.57
N GLN A 120 5.65 18.72 10.62
CA GLN A 120 4.97 17.42 10.69
C GLN A 120 3.47 17.71 10.58
N ARG A 121 2.99 17.91 9.34
CA ARG A 121 1.59 18.23 9.08
C ARG A 121 0.83 16.92 9.12
N GLU A 122 0.00 16.78 10.14
CA GLU A 122 -1.08 15.81 10.09
C GLU A 122 -1.98 16.09 8.88
N PHE A 123 -2.59 15.03 8.38
CA PHE A 123 -3.52 15.12 7.26
C PHE A 123 -4.61 14.09 7.39
N ASP A 124 -5.75 14.38 6.77
CA ASP A 124 -6.88 13.47 6.75
C ASP A 124 -6.84 12.56 5.52
N LEU A 125 -7.10 11.28 5.77
CA LEU A 125 -7.49 10.29 4.78
C LEU A 125 -8.95 9.89 5.02
N PHE A 126 -9.64 9.55 3.95
CA PHE A 126 -11.01 9.07 3.95
C PHE A 126 -11.01 7.64 3.43
N PHE A 127 -11.46 6.72 4.27
CA PHE A 127 -11.55 5.30 3.99
C PHE A 127 -12.95 4.94 3.47
N TYR A 128 -12.98 4.20 2.38
CA TYR A 128 -14.20 3.69 1.77
C TYR A 128 -14.01 2.25 1.30
N ASP A 129 -14.84 1.33 1.78
CA ASP A 129 -14.78 -0.09 1.42
C ASP A 129 -15.97 -0.55 0.55
N GLY A 130 -16.99 0.28 0.39
CA GLY A 130 -18.19 -0.05 -0.40
C GLY A 130 -19.04 -1.18 0.18
N LEU A 131 -18.74 -1.66 1.39
CA LEU A 131 -19.49 -2.68 2.10
C LEU A 131 -20.49 -2.04 3.08
N ALA A 132 -21.39 -2.88 3.61
CA ALA A 132 -22.35 -2.53 4.67
C ALA A 132 -23.22 -1.28 4.42
N ASN A 133 -23.41 -0.86 3.15
CA ASN A 133 -24.06 0.40 2.79
C ASN A 133 -23.43 1.62 3.49
N GLN A 134 -22.09 1.69 3.54
CA GLN A 134 -21.38 2.83 4.11
C GLN A 134 -21.88 4.16 3.50
N GLU A 135 -22.68 4.92 4.28
CA GLU A 135 -23.30 6.17 3.81
C GLU A 135 -22.28 7.30 3.65
N SER A 136 -21.23 7.27 4.47
CA SER A 136 -20.14 8.26 4.44
C SER A 136 -18.78 7.60 4.69
N PRO A 137 -17.71 8.06 4.01
CA PRO A 137 -16.37 7.54 4.24
C PRO A 137 -15.89 7.80 5.68
N THR A 138 -15.11 6.88 6.23
CA THR A 138 -14.53 7.01 7.57
C THR A 138 -13.33 7.95 7.52
N ARG A 139 -13.33 9.01 8.32
CA ARG A 139 -12.20 9.95 8.39
C ARG A 139 -11.13 9.42 9.33
N LEU A 140 -9.91 9.31 8.81
CA LEU A 140 -8.70 8.94 9.53
C LEU A 140 -7.75 10.13 9.57
N THR A 141 -7.26 10.51 10.74
CA THR A 141 -6.23 11.54 10.88
C THR A 141 -4.88 10.87 11.03
N VAL A 142 -3.97 11.13 10.09
CA VAL A 142 -2.64 10.49 10.04
C VAL A 142 -1.58 11.46 10.54
N ARG A 143 -0.76 11.02 11.50
CA ARG A 143 0.37 11.77 12.07
C ARG A 143 1.68 11.02 11.80
N PRO A 144 2.40 11.32 10.71
CA PRO A 144 3.63 10.61 10.32
C PRO A 144 4.76 10.81 11.34
N GLY A 145 5.62 9.80 11.56
CA GLY A 145 6.86 9.94 12.35
C GLY A 145 6.66 10.23 13.84
N ARG A 146 5.53 9.83 14.42
CA ARG A 146 5.22 10.03 15.84
C ARG A 146 4.74 8.73 16.45
N ARG A 147 5.58 7.69 16.42
CA ARG A 147 5.35 6.53 17.29
C ARG A 147 5.49 6.99 18.73
N ARG A 148 4.47 6.74 19.56
CA ARG A 148 4.54 7.04 20.99
C ARG A 148 5.77 6.33 21.60
N GLU A 149 6.63 7.07 22.30
CA GLU A 149 7.62 6.53 23.23
C GLU A 149 6.93 6.01 24.52
N ASP A 150 5.76 5.38 24.41
CA ASP A 150 5.08 4.81 25.55
C ASP A 150 5.73 3.45 25.85
N GLY A 151 6.95 3.50 26.44
CA GLY A 151 7.43 2.63 27.53
C GLY A 151 7.32 1.10 27.50
N SER A 152 6.78 0.42 26.49
CA SER A 152 6.76 -1.05 26.39
C SER A 152 7.94 -1.54 25.55
N GLY A 153 9.13 -1.39 26.13
CA GLY A 153 10.27 -2.20 25.72
C GLY A 153 9.95 -3.68 25.93
N GLY A 154 9.80 -4.43 24.84
CA GLY A 154 9.77 -5.89 24.84
C GLY A 154 8.36 -6.50 24.78
N GLY A 155 7.93 -6.86 23.58
CA GLY A 155 6.68 -7.60 23.37
C GLY A 155 6.47 -7.95 21.90
N GLY A 156 7.44 -8.62 21.26
CA GLY A 156 7.20 -9.22 19.96
C GLY A 156 6.19 -10.35 20.12
N GLY A 157 4.97 -10.16 19.63
CA GLY A 157 3.92 -11.18 19.63
C GLY A 157 2.51 -10.59 19.68
N ASP A 158 2.13 -9.99 20.81
CA ASP A 158 0.70 -9.81 21.14
C ASP A 158 0.12 -8.42 20.82
N ASP A 159 0.96 -7.40 20.65
CA ASP A 159 0.51 -6.01 20.42
C ASP A 159 0.28 -5.72 18.91
N ASP A 160 0.88 -6.52 18.04
CA ASP A 160 0.70 -6.41 16.57
C ASP A 160 -0.69 -6.94 16.14
N ASP A 161 -1.21 -7.94 16.85
CA ASP A 161 -2.54 -8.52 16.60
C ASP A 161 -3.70 -7.56 16.93
N LEU A 162 -3.46 -6.51 17.71
CA LEU A 162 -4.46 -5.51 18.08
C LEU A 162 -4.47 -4.30 17.13
N VAL A 163 -3.51 -4.23 16.21
CA VAL A 163 -3.40 -3.12 15.27
C VAL A 163 -4.24 -3.44 14.03
N PRO A 164 -5.17 -2.55 13.64
CA PRO A 164 -5.99 -2.74 12.45
C PRO A 164 -5.12 -2.95 11.19
N PRO A 165 -5.39 -3.95 10.33
CA PRO A 165 -4.63 -4.21 9.10
C PRO A 165 -4.47 -2.98 8.18
N LEU A 166 -5.47 -2.08 8.19
CA LEU A 166 -5.42 -0.83 7.43
C LEU A 166 -4.27 0.09 7.90
N GLU A 167 -3.99 0.13 9.19
CA GLU A 167 -2.91 0.96 9.72
C GLU A 167 -1.53 0.44 9.30
N HIS A 168 -1.35 -0.88 9.25
CA HIS A 168 -0.15 -1.48 8.68
C HIS A 168 0.06 -1.06 7.22
N CYS A 169 -1.01 -1.04 6.42
CA CYS A 169 -0.97 -0.56 5.04
C CYS A 169 -0.58 0.93 4.96
N ILE A 170 -1.15 1.79 5.81
CA ILE A 170 -0.81 3.22 5.88
C ILE A 170 0.68 3.41 6.21
N ARG A 171 1.21 2.60 7.13
CA ARG A 171 2.61 2.66 7.57
C ARG A 171 3.62 2.22 6.51
N THR A 172 3.22 1.50 5.46
CA THR A 172 4.14 1.18 4.35
C THR A 172 4.54 2.41 3.54
N ARG A 173 3.71 3.47 3.56
CA ARG A 173 3.99 4.76 2.93
C ARG A 173 4.44 5.83 3.92
N TRP A 174 3.74 5.97 5.05
CA TRP A 174 4.07 6.95 6.08
C TRP A 174 4.61 6.20 7.30
N LYS A 175 5.93 5.99 7.32
CA LYS A 175 6.58 5.20 8.37
C LYS A 175 6.25 5.76 9.75
N GLU A 176 5.98 4.84 10.68
CA GLU A 176 5.70 5.16 12.08
C GLU A 176 4.53 6.14 12.27
N ALA A 177 3.60 6.18 11.31
CA ALA A 177 2.42 7.01 11.44
C ALA A 177 1.49 6.48 12.54
N GLU A 178 1.00 7.40 13.36
CA GLU A 178 -0.17 7.22 14.21
C GLU A 178 -1.43 7.48 13.37
N VAL A 179 -2.46 6.65 13.56
CA VAL A 179 -3.74 6.77 12.86
C VAL A 179 -4.84 6.95 13.90
N ASP A 180 -5.58 8.05 13.79
CA ASP A 180 -6.71 8.36 14.66
C ASP A 180 -8.01 8.16 13.86
N TRP A 181 -8.83 7.20 14.30
CA TRP A 181 -10.11 6.84 13.67
C TRP A 181 -11.23 7.85 13.97
N ASN A 182 -10.93 8.95 14.68
CA ASN A 182 -11.88 10.03 14.98
C ASN A 182 -13.17 9.54 15.67
N GLY A 183 -13.06 8.52 16.52
CA GLY A 183 -14.18 7.91 17.23
C GLY A 183 -14.94 6.83 16.43
N ALA A 184 -14.53 6.53 15.20
CA ALA A 184 -15.01 5.34 14.49
C ALA A 184 -14.39 4.07 15.05
N GLU A 185 -15.11 2.95 14.94
CA GLU A 185 -14.62 1.64 15.33
C GLU A 185 -13.54 1.16 14.34
N PRO A 186 -12.33 0.82 14.81
CA PRO A 186 -11.29 0.30 13.94
C PRO A 186 -11.66 -1.04 13.34
N LEU A 187 -11.29 -1.23 12.07
CA LEU A 187 -11.50 -2.49 11.35
C LEU A 187 -10.38 -3.47 11.71
N LEU A 188 -10.62 -4.31 12.72
CA LEU A 188 -9.76 -5.44 13.09
C LEU A 188 -9.93 -6.60 12.11
#